data_AF-A0A6J1RDY6-F1
#
_entry.id   AF-A0A6J1RDY6-F1
#
_cell.length_a   1.000
_cell.length_b   1.000
_cell.length_c   1.000
_cell.angle_alpha   90.00
_cell.angle_beta   90.00
_cell.angle_gamma   90.00
#
_symmetry.space_group_name_H-M   'P 1'
#
loop_
_entity.id
_entity.type
_entity.pdbx_description
1 polymer ?
#
loop_
_entity_poly.entity_id
_entity_poly.type
_entity_poly.pdbx_seq_one_letter_code
_entity_poly.pdbx_strand_id
1 'polypeptide(L)'
;MASKAPKSRCYSKTASADFRFACTVGQKNIGEGYTQAILKKLGKSPGKHHSRHVAASQKILQKRRQLMKTSAYKKRRMHLKKLRAALRHRKENVEGITYQSNVDLLNELAEEDKTDLEEEDNNDIAIVLLDLETSGFEINCDILQIAAKYGKNLFDIYVNPVQDISVSASQANGLTSCYGELMYNGRQVPSVPIRAALGSLHG
;
A
#
# COMPACT_ATOMS: atom_id res chain seq x y z
N MET A 1 -3.62 12.03 -13.44
CA MET A 1 -4.23 11.20 -12.40
C MET A 1 -3.75 9.78 -12.65
N ALA A 2 -3.12 9.23 -11.65
CA ALA A 2 -2.54 7.89 -11.62
C ALA A 2 -3.65 6.91 -11.18
N SER A 3 -4.72 6.79 -11.99
CA SER A 3 -5.92 6.01 -11.59
C SER A 3 -5.74 4.51 -11.77
N LYS A 4 -4.97 4.08 -12.78
CA LYS A 4 -4.77 2.66 -13.11
C LYS A 4 -3.39 2.15 -12.67
N ALA A 5 -2.39 3.02 -12.63
CA ALA A 5 -1.07 2.76 -12.05
C ALA A 5 -0.77 3.88 -11.04
N PRO A 6 -1.09 3.69 -9.74
CA PRO A 6 -1.02 4.75 -8.72
C PRO A 6 0.40 5.14 -8.31
N LYS A 7 1.35 4.20 -8.40
CA LYS A 7 2.76 4.45 -8.09
C LYS A 7 3.46 5.06 -9.30
N SER A 8 4.25 6.11 -9.09
CA SER A 8 5.07 6.75 -10.14
C SER A 8 6.19 5.84 -10.65
N ARG A 9 6.68 4.94 -9.80
CA ARG A 9 7.61 3.84 -10.12
C ARG A 9 6.94 2.54 -9.69
N CYS A 10 6.79 1.58 -10.59
CA CYS A 10 6.37 0.22 -10.26
C CYS A 10 7.58 -0.68 -10.43
N TYR A 11 8.02 -1.30 -9.35
CA TYR A 11 9.10 -2.30 -9.38
C TYR A 11 8.56 -3.73 -9.47
N SER A 12 7.23 -3.88 -9.52
CA SER A 12 6.60 -5.19 -9.71
C SER A 12 6.69 -5.59 -11.19
N LYS A 13 7.29 -6.75 -11.45
CA LYS A 13 7.35 -7.43 -12.75
C LYS A 13 6.20 -8.42 -12.97
N THR A 14 5.16 -8.38 -12.13
CA THR A 14 4.04 -9.32 -12.23
C THR A 14 3.14 -9.00 -13.42
N ALA A 15 2.46 -10.01 -13.98
CA ALA A 15 1.45 -9.81 -15.03
C ALA A 15 0.36 -8.79 -14.62
N SER A 16 0.03 -8.70 -13.33
CA SER A 16 -0.91 -7.70 -12.81
C SER A 16 -0.44 -6.26 -13.04
N ALA A 17 0.88 -6.03 -12.99
CA ALA A 17 1.48 -4.74 -13.27
C ALA A 17 1.34 -4.38 -14.74
N ASP A 18 1.60 -5.34 -15.64
CA ASP A 18 1.47 -5.15 -17.09
C ASP A 18 0.05 -4.78 -17.50
N PHE A 19 -0.96 -5.44 -16.93
CA PHE A 19 -2.35 -5.07 -17.16
C PHE A 19 -2.66 -3.64 -16.73
N ARG A 20 -2.17 -3.22 -15.56
CA ARG A 20 -2.35 -1.84 -15.07
C ARG A 20 -1.67 -0.82 -15.98
N PHE A 21 -0.48 -1.14 -16.49
CA PHE A 21 0.24 -0.31 -17.44
C PHE A 21 -0.48 -0.20 -18.76
N ALA A 22 -0.89 -1.32 -19.36
CA ALA A 22 -1.67 -1.36 -20.59
C ALA A 22 -2.97 -0.55 -20.45
N CYS A 23 -3.70 -0.69 -19.34
CA CYS A 23 -4.89 0.12 -19.05
C CYS A 23 -4.58 1.62 -18.95
N THR A 24 -3.46 1.97 -18.31
CA THR A 24 -3.02 3.38 -18.17
C THR A 24 -2.70 3.98 -19.54
N VAL A 25 -1.99 3.25 -20.39
CA VAL A 25 -1.65 3.68 -21.76
C VAL A 25 -2.92 3.83 -22.60
N GLY A 26 -3.82 2.84 -22.55
CA GLY A 26 -5.11 2.88 -23.26
C GLY A 26 -5.95 4.10 -22.84
N GLN A 27 -6.09 4.32 -21.54
CA GLN A 27 -6.83 5.47 -20.99
C GLN A 27 -6.18 6.81 -21.38
N LYS A 28 -4.84 6.89 -21.42
CA LYS A 28 -4.11 8.11 -21.77
C LYS A 28 -4.32 8.50 -23.22
N ASN A 29 -4.21 7.53 -24.13
CA ASN A 29 -4.25 7.74 -25.57
C ASN A 29 -5.70 7.94 -26.04
N ILE A 30 -6.56 6.97 -25.72
CA ILE A 30 -7.91 6.85 -26.29
C ILE A 30 -9.00 7.37 -25.32
N GLY A 31 -8.67 7.59 -24.03
CA GLY A 31 -9.67 7.89 -22.99
C GLY A 31 -10.30 6.60 -22.47
N GLU A 32 -11.38 6.69 -21.67
CA GLU A 32 -12.07 5.49 -21.12
C GLU A 32 -12.66 4.58 -22.21
N GLY A 33 -12.77 5.04 -23.46
CA GLY A 33 -13.28 4.26 -24.59
C GLY A 33 -12.45 3.02 -24.94
N TYR A 34 -11.19 2.92 -24.48
CA TYR A 34 -10.38 1.71 -24.68
C TYR A 34 -11.06 0.45 -24.14
N THR A 35 -11.80 0.57 -23.04
CA THR A 35 -12.54 -0.54 -22.44
C THR A 35 -13.65 -1.07 -23.36
N GLN A 36 -14.37 -0.18 -24.04
CA GLN A 36 -15.38 -0.57 -25.04
C GLN A 36 -14.76 -1.27 -26.25
N ALA A 37 -13.57 -0.83 -26.69
CA ALA A 37 -12.83 -1.48 -27.77
C ALA A 37 -12.38 -2.90 -27.38
N ILE A 38 -11.90 -3.08 -26.14
CA ILE A 38 -11.54 -4.41 -25.60
C ILE A 38 -12.77 -5.31 -25.55
N LEU A 39 -13.91 -4.84 -25.03
CA LEU A 39 -15.15 -5.63 -24.97
C LEU A 39 -15.58 -6.11 -26.36
N LYS A 40 -15.56 -5.23 -27.36
CA LYS A 40 -15.87 -5.58 -28.74
C LYS A 40 -14.92 -6.64 -29.29
N LYS A 41 -13.61 -6.53 -29.02
CA LYS A 41 -12.61 -7.53 -29.44
C LYS A 41 -12.82 -8.88 -28.77
N LEU A 42 -13.35 -8.90 -27.55
CA LEU A 42 -13.74 -10.11 -26.82
C LEU A 42 -15.12 -10.66 -27.24
N GLY A 43 -15.76 -10.10 -28.28
CA GLY A 43 -17.10 -10.50 -28.73
C GLY A 43 -18.22 -10.15 -27.74
N LYS A 44 -17.97 -9.26 -26.77
CA LYS A 44 -18.96 -8.84 -25.76
C LYS A 44 -19.48 -7.43 -26.06
N SER A 45 -20.79 -7.25 -25.89
CA SER A 45 -21.42 -5.93 -26.04
C SER A 45 -21.23 -5.08 -24.78
N PRO A 46 -20.81 -3.80 -24.89
CA PRO A 46 -20.74 -2.90 -23.74
C PRO A 46 -22.13 -2.55 -23.22
N GLY A 47 -22.43 -2.88 -21.96
CA GLY A 47 -23.73 -2.62 -21.34
C GLY A 47 -24.09 -1.13 -21.22
N LYS A 48 -25.38 -0.83 -21.02
CA LYS A 48 -25.93 0.54 -20.93
C LYS A 48 -25.20 1.43 -19.90
N HIS A 49 -24.99 0.92 -18.69
CA HIS A 49 -24.32 1.67 -17.62
C HIS A 49 -22.87 1.97 -17.93
N HIS A 50 -22.16 0.99 -18.50
CA HIS A 50 -20.77 1.14 -18.92
C HIS A 50 -20.64 2.22 -20.01
N SER A 51 -21.46 2.14 -21.05
CA SER A 51 -21.46 3.13 -22.14
C SER A 51 -21.77 4.54 -21.66
N ARG A 52 -22.72 4.70 -20.72
CA ARG A 52 -23.03 5.99 -20.10
C ARG A 52 -21.84 6.54 -19.30
N HIS A 53 -21.16 5.69 -18.53
CA HIS A 53 -19.99 6.10 -17.76
C HIS A 53 -18.86 6.57 -18.69
N VAL A 54 -18.55 5.80 -19.73
CA VAL A 54 -17.51 6.15 -20.72
C VAL A 54 -17.82 7.49 -21.38
N ALA A 55 -19.07 7.72 -21.80
CA ALA A 55 -19.48 8.99 -22.41
C ALA A 55 -19.30 10.19 -21.46
N ALA A 56 -19.69 10.05 -20.18
CA ALA A 56 -19.51 11.09 -19.18
C ALA A 56 -18.02 11.41 -18.94
N SER A 57 -17.20 10.37 -18.75
CA SER A 57 -15.75 10.50 -18.57
C SER A 57 -15.08 11.15 -19.78
N GLN A 58 -15.50 10.80 -21.00
CA GLN A 58 -14.97 11.38 -22.23
C GLN A 58 -15.33 12.88 -22.36
N LYS A 59 -16.55 13.28 -21.98
CA LYS A 59 -16.98 14.68 -21.98
C LYS A 59 -16.10 15.53 -21.05
N ILE A 60 -15.79 15.03 -19.85
CA ILE A 60 -14.89 15.70 -18.89
C ILE A 60 -13.47 15.82 -19.47
N LEU A 61 -12.95 14.73 -20.05
CA LEU A 61 -11.63 14.69 -20.67
C LEU A 61 -11.50 15.69 -21.81
N GLN A 62 -12.50 15.81 -22.68
CA GLN A 62 -12.54 16.77 -23.79
C GLN A 62 -12.50 18.21 -23.29
N LYS A 63 -13.35 18.58 -22.32
CA LYS A 63 -13.33 19.90 -21.69
C LYS A 63 -11.96 20.22 -21.10
N ARG A 64 -11.35 19.26 -20.39
CA ARG A 64 -10.00 19.43 -19.83
C ARG A 64 -8.95 19.63 -20.92
N ARG A 65 -8.99 18.85 -22.02
CA ARG A 65 -8.07 18.99 -23.16
C ARG A 65 -8.19 20.36 -23.81
N GLN A 66 -9.41 20.89 -23.98
CA GLN A 66 -9.64 22.24 -24.50
C GLN A 66 -9.05 23.31 -23.57
N LEU A 67 -9.33 23.23 -22.26
CA LEU A 67 -8.76 24.12 -21.26
C LEU A 67 -7.23 24.12 -21.27
N MET A 68 -6.61 22.94 -21.38
CA MET A 68 -5.14 22.81 -21.42
C MET A 68 -4.48 23.49 -22.62
N LYS A 69 -5.22 23.66 -23.73
CA LYS A 69 -4.72 24.37 -24.92
C LYS A 69 -4.70 25.88 -24.74
N THR A 70 -5.53 26.42 -23.84
CA THR A 70 -5.65 27.87 -23.62
C THR A 70 -4.35 28.50 -23.14
N SER A 71 -4.09 29.74 -23.57
CA SER A 71 -2.91 30.51 -23.13
C SER A 71 -2.93 30.76 -21.63
N ALA A 72 -4.10 31.07 -21.04
CA ALA A 72 -4.26 31.27 -19.61
C ALA A 72 -3.83 30.04 -18.79
N TYR A 73 -4.24 28.84 -19.19
CA TYR A 73 -3.81 27.60 -18.53
C TYR A 73 -2.30 27.39 -18.63
N LYS A 74 -1.71 27.60 -19.82
CA LYS A 74 -0.26 27.47 -20.02
C LYS A 74 0.54 28.49 -19.19
N LYS A 75 0.09 29.76 -19.14
CA LYS A 75 0.69 30.81 -18.30
C LYS A 75 0.62 30.44 -16.82
N ARG A 76 -0.55 30.01 -16.34
CA ARG A 76 -0.73 29.55 -14.95
C ARG A 76 0.17 28.37 -14.62
N ARG A 77 0.27 27.39 -15.53
CA ARG A 77 1.17 26.24 -15.36
C ARG A 77 2.63 26.66 -15.21
N MET A 78 3.11 27.58 -16.05
CA MET A 78 4.48 28.11 -15.96
C MET A 78 4.72 28.90 -14.66
N HIS A 79 3.76 29.72 -14.26
CA HIS A 79 3.83 30.45 -12.98
C HIS A 79 3.92 29.50 -11.78
N LEU A 80 3.06 28.47 -11.73
CA LEU A 80 3.11 27.44 -10.69
C LEU A 80 4.43 26.65 -10.71
N LYS A 81 4.99 26.38 -11.89
CA LYS A 81 6.32 25.75 -12.02
C LYS A 81 7.41 26.62 -11.38
N LYS A 82 7.40 27.94 -11.64
CA LYS A 82 8.35 28.88 -11.03
C LYS A 82 8.21 28.93 -9.50
N LEU A 83 6.98 29.02 -8.99
CA LEU A 83 6.73 29.03 -7.54
C LEU A 83 7.24 27.74 -6.87
N ARG A 84 6.96 26.57 -7.45
CA ARG A 84 7.45 25.29 -6.92
C ARG A 84 8.97 25.18 -6.96
N ALA A 85 9.61 25.67 -8.02
CA ALA A 85 11.06 25.69 -8.09
C ALA A 85 11.67 26.60 -7.01
N ALA A 86 11.13 27.82 -6.83
CA ALA A 86 11.58 28.74 -5.80
C ALA A 86 11.40 28.17 -4.38
N LEU A 87 10.28 27.50 -4.11
CA LEU A 87 10.04 26.82 -2.82
C LEU A 87 11.04 25.69 -2.58
N ARG A 88 11.32 24.87 -3.59
CA ARG A 88 12.34 23.80 -3.48
C ARG A 88 13.72 24.39 -3.21
N HIS A 89 14.17 25.38 -3.96
CA HIS A 89 15.47 26.02 -3.72
C HIS A 89 15.59 26.64 -2.33
N ARG A 90 14.52 27.29 -1.83
CA ARG A 90 14.53 27.82 -0.46
C ARG A 90 14.68 26.69 0.57
N LYS A 91 13.99 25.58 0.36
CA LYS A 91 14.05 24.42 1.26
C LYS A 91 15.44 23.77 1.23
N GLU A 92 15.97 23.52 0.04
CA GLU A 92 17.34 23.00 -0.17
C GLU A 92 18.39 23.89 0.49
N ASN A 93 18.27 25.23 0.37
CA ASN A 93 19.20 26.17 1.01
C ASN A 93 19.13 26.13 2.55
N VAL A 94 17.96 25.85 3.13
CA VAL A 94 17.80 25.72 4.59
C VAL A 94 18.37 24.39 5.08
N GLU A 95 18.22 23.32 4.30
CA GLU A 95 18.60 21.96 4.72
C GLU A 95 20.07 21.61 4.39
N GLY A 96 20.73 22.34 3.50
CA GLY A 96 22.17 22.18 3.19
C GLY A 96 22.49 21.02 2.22
N ILE A 97 23.73 20.53 2.26
CA ILE A 97 24.31 19.57 1.28
C ILE A 97 23.54 18.24 1.23
N THR A 98 22.87 17.84 2.32
CA THR A 98 22.10 16.59 2.44
C THR A 98 21.01 16.42 1.37
N TYR A 99 20.46 17.50 0.83
CA TYR A 99 19.37 17.45 -0.17
C TYR A 99 19.69 18.22 -1.45
N GLN A 100 20.96 18.52 -1.70
CA GLN A 100 21.35 19.06 -2.99
C GLN A 100 20.97 18.03 -4.09
N SER A 101 20.32 18.51 -5.14
CA SER A 101 19.87 17.63 -6.23
C SER A 101 21.07 16.96 -6.90
N ASN A 102 20.99 15.65 -7.14
CA ASN A 102 22.01 14.83 -7.82
C ASN A 102 23.31 14.57 -7.02
N VAL A 103 23.31 14.68 -5.69
CA VAL A 103 24.50 14.39 -4.86
C VAL A 103 24.96 12.93 -5.02
N ASP A 104 24.06 11.95 -4.99
CA ASP A 104 24.42 10.54 -5.26
C ASP A 104 24.86 10.31 -6.71
N LEU A 105 24.18 10.94 -7.67
CA LEU A 105 24.41 10.69 -9.11
C LEU A 105 25.79 11.17 -9.59
N LEU A 106 26.41 12.12 -8.89
CA LEU A 106 27.73 12.67 -9.24
C LEU A 106 28.87 12.04 -8.44
N ASN A 107 28.57 11.34 -7.34
CA ASN A 107 29.59 10.80 -6.44
C ASN A 107 29.87 9.30 -6.63
N GLU A 108 29.04 8.56 -7.38
CA GLU A 108 29.23 7.12 -7.57
C GLU A 108 29.54 6.77 -9.03
N LEU A 109 30.72 6.18 -9.25
CA LEU A 109 30.95 5.31 -10.41
C LEU A 109 30.03 4.12 -10.24
N ALA A 110 28.98 4.03 -11.06
CA ALA A 110 28.05 2.92 -11.02
C ALA A 110 28.79 1.61 -11.32
N GLU A 111 29.01 0.77 -10.31
CA GLU A 111 29.26 -0.65 -10.55
C GLU A 111 27.93 -1.28 -10.97
N GLU A 112 27.91 -1.86 -12.17
CA GLU A 112 26.76 -2.61 -12.66
C GLU A 112 26.63 -3.90 -11.85
N ASP A 113 25.82 -3.85 -10.80
CA ASP A 113 25.45 -5.04 -10.05
C ASP A 113 24.44 -5.86 -10.88
N LYS A 114 24.98 -6.73 -11.75
CA LYS A 114 24.22 -7.77 -12.46
C LYS A 114 23.80 -8.84 -11.45
N THR A 115 22.73 -8.55 -10.72
CA THR A 115 21.96 -9.61 -10.07
C THR A 115 20.91 -10.10 -11.05
N ASP A 116 21.30 -11.14 -11.80
CA ASP A 116 20.37 -12.02 -12.51
C ASP A 116 19.48 -12.71 -11.46
N LEU A 117 18.39 -12.06 -11.09
CA LEU A 117 17.30 -12.70 -10.35
C LEU A 117 16.53 -13.55 -11.35
N GLU A 118 16.95 -14.82 -11.47
CA GLU A 118 16.21 -15.86 -12.16
C GLU A 118 14.80 -15.96 -11.53
N GLU A 119 13.78 -15.83 -12.38
CA GLU A 119 12.38 -15.96 -11.98
C GLU A 119 12.06 -17.44 -11.73
N GLU A 120 12.25 -17.91 -10.50
CA GLU A 120 11.63 -19.15 -10.04
C GLU A 120 10.13 -18.91 -9.75
N ASP A 121 9.33 -18.92 -10.82
CA ASP A 121 7.87 -19.05 -10.75
C ASP A 121 7.50 -20.50 -10.37
N ASN A 122 7.80 -20.88 -9.13
CA ASN A 122 7.20 -22.05 -8.49
C ASN A 122 7.50 -22.01 -6.99
N ASN A 123 6.52 -21.67 -6.15
CA ASN A 123 6.52 -22.11 -4.75
C ASN A 123 5.10 -21.98 -4.18
N ASP A 124 4.60 -23.07 -3.62
CA ASP A 124 3.32 -23.19 -2.92
C ASP A 124 3.09 -21.99 -1.99
N ILE A 125 2.10 -21.15 -2.31
CA ILE A 125 1.71 -20.04 -1.44
C ILE A 125 1.07 -20.62 -0.18
N ALA A 126 1.80 -20.61 0.93
CA ALA A 126 1.27 -20.99 2.23
C ALA A 126 0.27 -19.94 2.72
N ILE A 127 -1.02 -20.29 2.76
CA ILE A 127 -2.07 -19.44 3.34
C ILE A 127 -2.11 -19.68 4.85
N VAL A 128 -1.57 -18.74 5.62
CA VAL A 128 -1.64 -18.73 7.08
C VAL A 128 -2.79 -17.83 7.52
N LEU A 129 -3.70 -18.38 8.34
CA LEU A 129 -4.73 -17.59 9.02
C LEU A 129 -4.11 -17.03 10.30
N LEU A 130 -4.10 -15.72 10.47
CA LEU A 130 -3.52 -15.04 11.63
C LEU A 130 -4.58 -14.16 12.27
N ASP A 131 -4.67 -14.22 13.60
CA ASP A 131 -5.49 -13.32 14.40
C ASP A 131 -4.75 -12.88 15.67
N LEU A 132 -5.09 -11.70 16.17
CA LEU A 132 -4.44 -11.07 17.32
C LEU A 132 -5.47 -10.56 18.32
N GLU A 133 -5.25 -10.88 19.59
CA GLU A 133 -5.95 -10.21 20.68
C GLU A 133 -5.06 -9.12 21.28
N THR A 134 -5.66 -7.96 21.56
CA THR A 134 -4.93 -6.76 21.97
C THR A 134 -5.54 -6.12 23.20
N SER A 135 -4.78 -5.27 23.90
CA SER A 135 -5.25 -4.55 25.09
C SER A 135 -6.12 -3.32 24.78
N GLY A 136 -6.19 -2.92 23.50
CA GLY A 136 -6.97 -1.80 22.99
C GLY A 136 -6.82 -1.62 21.48
N PHE A 137 -7.28 -0.48 20.93
CA PHE A 137 -7.17 -0.16 19.50
C PHE A 137 -6.03 0.83 19.15
N GLU A 138 -5.27 1.25 20.15
CA GLU A 138 -4.17 2.21 19.97
C GLU A 138 -2.91 1.52 19.42
N ILE A 139 -2.04 2.28 18.74
CA ILE A 139 -0.81 1.71 18.12
C ILE A 139 0.19 1.17 19.16
N ASN A 140 0.11 1.67 20.38
CA ASN A 140 0.92 1.31 21.54
C ASN A 140 0.17 0.36 22.49
N CYS A 141 -0.92 -0.29 22.05
CA CYS A 141 -1.53 -1.36 22.83
C CYS A 141 -0.65 -2.61 22.85
N ASP A 142 -0.80 -3.41 23.91
CA ASP A 142 -0.15 -4.70 24.01
C ASP A 142 -0.85 -5.70 23.10
N ILE A 143 -0.07 -6.56 22.46
CA ILE A 143 -0.56 -7.83 21.93
C ILE A 143 -0.65 -8.78 23.11
N LEU A 144 -1.82 -9.36 23.35
CA LEU A 144 -2.10 -10.27 24.46
C LEU A 144 -2.19 -11.73 24.02
N GLN A 145 -2.47 -12.00 22.75
CA GLN A 145 -2.46 -13.34 22.18
C GLN A 145 -2.08 -13.28 20.70
N ILE A 146 -1.29 -14.25 20.25
CA ILE A 146 -0.98 -14.48 18.83
C ILE A 146 -1.50 -15.86 18.46
N ALA A 147 -2.48 -15.91 17.56
CA ALA A 147 -3.04 -17.16 17.06
C ALA A 147 -2.80 -17.28 15.55
N ALA A 148 -2.18 -18.36 15.11
CA ALA A 148 -1.98 -18.65 13.70
C ALA A 148 -2.35 -20.10 13.36
N LYS A 149 -2.91 -20.32 12.17
CA LYS A 149 -3.25 -21.65 11.66
C LYS A 149 -2.80 -21.83 10.22
N TYR A 150 -2.12 -22.94 9.97
CA TYR A 150 -1.72 -23.38 8.64
C TYR A 150 -2.03 -24.87 8.46
N GLY A 151 -3.04 -25.19 7.66
CA GLY A 151 -3.51 -26.57 7.51
C GLY A 151 -3.92 -27.21 8.85
N LYS A 152 -3.13 -28.18 9.31
CA LYS A 152 -3.30 -28.87 10.61
C LYS A 152 -2.46 -28.28 11.74
N ASN A 153 -1.51 -27.39 11.43
CA ASN A 153 -0.65 -26.75 12.41
C ASN A 153 -1.39 -25.58 13.05
N LEU A 154 -1.30 -25.50 14.37
CA LEU A 154 -1.85 -24.43 15.20
C LEU A 154 -0.72 -23.83 16.01
N PHE A 155 -0.68 -22.51 16.02
CA PHE A 155 0.15 -21.71 16.92
C PHE A 155 -0.80 -20.86 17.75
N ASP A 156 -0.72 -20.96 19.06
CA ASP A 156 -1.56 -20.22 19.98
C ASP A 156 -0.76 -19.91 21.24
N ILE A 157 -0.46 -18.63 21.48
CA ILE A 157 0.36 -18.19 22.61
C ILE A 157 -0.15 -16.88 23.20
N TYR A 158 -0.21 -16.84 24.53
CA TYR A 158 -0.53 -15.64 25.28
C TYR A 158 0.73 -14.85 25.64
N VAL A 159 0.59 -13.54 25.71
CA VAL A 159 1.67 -12.60 25.96
C VAL A 159 1.38 -11.80 27.23
N ASN A 160 2.42 -11.58 28.04
CA ASN A 160 2.29 -10.84 29.29
C ASN A 160 1.83 -9.40 29.02
N PRO A 161 0.79 -8.91 29.71
CA PRO A 161 0.43 -7.50 29.66
C PRO A 161 1.51 -6.68 30.37
N VAL A 162 1.97 -5.61 29.72
CA VAL A 162 2.90 -4.61 30.26
C VAL A 162 2.13 -3.35 30.70
N GLN A 163 0.91 -3.16 30.17
CA GLN A 163 0.00 -2.08 30.54
C GLN A 163 -1.42 -2.58 30.81
N ASP A 164 -2.26 -1.67 31.30
CA ASP A 164 -3.67 -1.97 31.58
C ASP A 164 -4.44 -2.34 30.30
N ILE A 165 -5.37 -3.28 30.45
CA ILE A 165 -6.28 -3.71 29.38
C ILE A 165 -7.53 -2.85 29.45
N SER A 166 -7.88 -2.24 28.32
CA SER A 166 -9.08 -1.41 28.24
C SER A 166 -10.35 -2.24 28.47
N VAL A 167 -11.35 -1.64 29.13
CA VAL A 167 -12.63 -2.32 29.42
C VAL A 167 -13.29 -2.84 28.14
N SER A 168 -13.20 -2.09 27.03
CA SER A 168 -13.73 -2.52 25.73
C SER A 168 -12.97 -3.72 25.14
N ALA A 169 -11.64 -3.78 25.29
CA ALA A 169 -10.86 -4.94 24.87
C ALA A 169 -11.22 -6.17 25.71
N SER A 170 -11.25 -6.04 27.04
CA SER A 170 -11.67 -7.12 27.94
C SER A 170 -13.07 -7.64 27.63
N GLN A 171 -14.01 -6.77 27.25
CA GLN A 171 -15.35 -7.20 26.83
C GLN A 171 -15.34 -7.95 25.50
N ALA A 172 -14.46 -7.58 24.57
CA ALA A 172 -14.37 -8.20 23.26
C ALA A 172 -13.72 -9.58 23.31
N ASN A 173 -12.63 -9.71 24.07
CA ASN A 173 -11.79 -10.92 24.06
C ASN A 173 -11.74 -11.69 25.38
N GLY A 174 -12.36 -11.19 26.45
CA GLY A 174 -12.40 -11.85 27.75
C GLY A 174 -11.07 -11.83 28.51
N LEU A 175 -10.07 -11.08 28.05
CA LEU A 175 -8.76 -10.97 28.68
C LEU A 175 -8.72 -9.82 29.69
N THR A 176 -8.18 -10.09 30.88
CA THR A 176 -7.96 -9.09 31.94
C THR A 176 -6.56 -9.25 32.52
N SER A 177 -6.00 -8.16 33.05
CA SER A 177 -4.71 -8.17 33.76
C SER A 177 -4.95 -8.13 35.27
N CYS A 178 -4.37 -9.07 36.00
CA CYS A 178 -4.41 -9.10 37.47
C CYS A 178 -2.98 -9.20 37.98
N TYR A 179 -2.48 -8.15 38.64
CA TYR A 179 -1.10 -8.08 39.17
C TYR A 179 0.00 -8.40 38.14
N GLY A 180 -0.22 -8.06 36.87
CA GLY A 180 0.72 -8.34 35.77
C GLY A 180 0.59 -9.74 35.17
N GLU A 181 -0.34 -10.55 35.67
CA GLU A 181 -0.68 -11.86 35.11
C GLU A 181 -1.90 -11.74 34.18
N LEU A 182 -1.84 -12.42 33.04
CA LEU A 182 -2.94 -12.46 32.09
C LEU A 182 -3.99 -13.49 32.53
N MET A 183 -5.25 -13.06 32.54
CA MET A 183 -6.41 -13.88 32.88
C MET A 183 -7.35 -13.94 31.68
N TYR A 184 -7.86 -15.11 31.36
CA TYR A 184 -8.95 -15.32 30.40
C TYR A 184 -10.21 -15.73 31.15
N ASN A 185 -11.25 -14.90 31.11
CA ASN A 185 -12.52 -15.10 31.82
C ASN A 185 -12.31 -15.44 33.31
N GLY A 186 -11.38 -14.73 33.96
CA GLY A 186 -11.06 -14.91 35.38
C GLY A 186 -10.17 -16.11 35.72
N ARG A 187 -9.66 -16.85 34.73
CA ARG A 187 -8.68 -17.93 34.92
C ARG A 187 -7.33 -17.51 34.39
N GLN A 188 -6.28 -17.70 35.18
CA GLN A 188 -4.92 -17.40 34.74
C GLN A 188 -4.56 -18.25 33.53
N VAL A 189 -3.97 -17.62 32.52
CA VAL A 189 -3.44 -18.31 31.33
C VAL A 189 -1.91 -18.23 31.32
N PRO A 190 -1.22 -19.31 30.90
CA PRO A 190 0.22 -19.28 30.76
C PRO A 190 0.59 -18.27 29.67
N SER A 191 1.31 -17.23 30.05
CA SER A 191 1.74 -16.15 29.17
C SER A 191 3.25 -16.00 29.23
N VAL A 192 3.83 -15.50 28.13
CA VAL A 192 5.28 -15.28 28.00
C VAL A 192 5.58 -13.83 27.62
N PRO A 193 6.81 -13.33 27.84
CA PRO A 193 7.21 -12.04 27.30
C PRO A 193 7.12 -12.01 25.77
N ILE A 194 6.73 -10.87 25.20
CA ILE A 194 6.51 -10.73 23.74
C ILE A 194 7.69 -11.19 22.88
N ARG A 195 8.93 -10.94 23.34
CA ARG A 195 10.14 -11.40 22.64
C ARG A 195 10.23 -12.92 22.55
N ALA A 196 9.80 -13.64 23.60
CA ALA A 196 9.77 -15.10 23.60
C ALA A 196 8.65 -15.62 22.68
N ALA A 197 7.46 -15.01 22.73
CA ALA A 197 6.35 -15.36 21.83
C ALA A 197 6.72 -15.19 20.35
N LEU A 198 7.36 -14.06 19.99
CA LEU A 198 7.83 -13.83 18.62
C LEU A 198 8.97 -14.79 18.24
N GLY A 199 9.84 -15.15 19.17
CA GLY A 199 10.87 -16.17 18.94
C GLY A 199 10.28 -17.52 18.57
N SER A 200 9.23 -17.95 19.28
CA SER A 200 8.52 -19.20 19.00
C SER A 200 7.74 -19.19 17.68
N LEU A 201 7.34 -18.02 17.17
CA LEU A 201 6.63 -17.88 15.90
C LEU A 201 7.55 -18.04 14.67
N HIS A 202 8.85 -17.74 14.83
CA HIS A 202 9.85 -17.88 13.76
C HIS A 202 10.47 -19.28 13.67
N GLY A 203 10.23 -20.13 14.68
CA GLY A 203 10.84 -21.45 14.85
C GLY A 203 10.15 -22.58 14.10
#